data_AF-A0A9D8QQ61-F1
#
_entry.id   AF-A0A9D8QQ61-F1
#
_cell.length_a   1.000
_cell.length_b   1.000
_cell.length_c   1.000
_cell.angle_alpha   90.00
_cell.angle_beta   90.00
_cell.angle_gamma   90.00
#
_symmetry.space_group_name_H-M   'P 1'
#
loop_
_entity.id
_entity.type
_entity.pdbx_description
1 polymer ?
#
loop_
_entity_poly.entity_id
_entity_poly.type
_entity_poly.pdbx_seq_one_letter_code
_entity_poly.pdbx_strand_id
1 'polypeptide(L)'
;VFLALPHGVAAELAVPLLKAGRRVLDLSADFRLRSAAVYEEFYGKTHPAPELLAQAVYGQPETYREKLKGAGLVACAGCYPTSILVPTLPLLRSGLIRPEGIIADSLSGVTGAGRKADLGYIYCECNESARPYGLPKHRHLSEIEQELSIAAGTKVTMQFTPHLIPLNRGILTTLYLTPSEEIRDAESAERFSRKLADMYQKVYGQETFVRIDGDKILPDIKNIVMSNVVEFGWKVDCRTGRLIVVSAIDNLMRGASGQAIQCFNLMAGYPETTGLL
;
A
#
# COMPACT_ATOMS: atom_id res chain seq x y z
N VAL A 1 -17.64 -0.28 13.23
CA VAL A 1 -18.07 0.95 12.51
C VAL A 1 -16.99 1.27 11.49
N PHE A 2 -17.37 1.48 10.23
CA PHE A 2 -16.44 1.92 9.19
C PHE A 2 -16.50 3.44 9.09
N LEU A 3 -15.37 4.12 9.23
CA LEU A 3 -15.25 5.57 9.09
C LEU A 3 -14.63 5.86 7.72
N ALA A 4 -15.46 6.29 6.77
CA ALA A 4 -15.02 6.73 5.43
C ALA A 4 -15.17 8.25 5.33
N LEU A 5 -14.47 8.96 6.22
CA LEU A 5 -14.58 10.39 6.40
C LEU A 5 -13.33 11.12 5.88
N PRO A 6 -13.43 12.44 5.62
CA PRO A 6 -12.24 13.25 5.39
C PRO A 6 -11.26 13.15 6.56
N HIS A 7 -9.97 13.24 6.25
CA HIS A 7 -8.91 13.24 7.27
C HIS A 7 -9.13 14.36 8.32
N GLY A 8 -8.82 14.04 9.57
CA GLY A 8 -9.04 14.86 10.76
C GLY A 8 -10.41 14.65 11.42
N VAL A 9 -11.42 14.19 10.66
CA VAL A 9 -12.79 14.00 11.18
C VAL A 9 -12.98 12.61 11.79
N ALA A 10 -12.26 11.59 11.29
CA ALA A 10 -12.42 10.23 11.78
C ALA A 10 -11.99 10.12 13.24
N ALA A 11 -10.93 10.83 13.63
CA ALA A 11 -10.45 10.80 15.00
C ALA A 11 -11.44 11.35 16.04
N GLU A 12 -12.20 12.40 15.71
CA GLU A 12 -13.22 12.98 16.58
C GLU A 12 -14.35 11.96 16.88
N LEU A 13 -14.67 11.09 15.93
CA LEU A 13 -15.69 10.05 16.10
C LEU A 13 -15.14 8.74 16.66
N ALA A 14 -13.89 8.40 16.37
CA ALA A 14 -13.28 7.16 16.85
C ALA A 14 -13.18 7.13 18.38
N VAL A 15 -12.80 8.24 19.02
CA VAL A 15 -12.67 8.33 20.49
C VAL A 15 -13.97 7.93 21.23
N PRO A 16 -15.14 8.57 20.98
CA PRO A 16 -16.37 8.19 21.65
C PRO A 16 -16.86 6.77 21.28
N LEU A 17 -16.63 6.32 20.04
CA LEU A 17 -17.00 4.96 19.62
C LEU A 17 -16.22 3.88 20.38
N LEU A 18 -14.90 4.07 20.52
CA LEU A 18 -14.03 3.15 21.27
C LEU A 18 -14.39 3.14 22.76
N LYS A 19 -14.65 4.32 23.35
CA LYS A 19 -15.14 4.42 24.75
C LYS A 19 -16.47 3.69 24.96
N ALA A 20 -17.32 3.62 23.95
CA ALA A 20 -18.57 2.86 23.96
C ALA A 20 -18.39 1.36 23.65
N GLY A 21 -17.15 0.85 23.63
CA GLY A 21 -16.85 -0.56 23.37
C GLY A 21 -17.08 -0.99 21.92
N ARG A 22 -17.19 -0.06 20.97
CA ARG A 22 -17.35 -0.37 19.54
C ARG A 22 -15.99 -0.56 18.89
N ARG A 23 -15.92 -1.50 17.96
CA ARG A 23 -14.76 -1.65 17.07
C ARG A 23 -14.84 -0.68 15.91
N VAL A 24 -13.71 -0.10 15.52
CA VAL A 24 -13.62 0.94 14.49
C VAL A 24 -12.64 0.51 13.40
N LEU A 25 -13.05 0.65 12.15
CA LEU A 25 -12.16 0.61 10.99
C LEU A 25 -12.16 2.01 10.37
N ASP A 26 -11.02 2.69 10.41
CA ASP A 26 -10.83 4.00 9.83
C ASP A 26 -10.20 3.86 8.43
N LEU A 27 -10.92 4.31 7.40
CA LEU A 27 -10.41 4.36 6.02
C LEU A 27 -9.67 5.66 5.72
N SER A 28 -9.73 6.65 6.61
CA SER A 28 -8.92 7.86 6.53
C SER A 28 -7.46 7.58 6.92
N ALA A 29 -6.66 8.63 7.02
CA ALA A 29 -5.26 8.52 7.41
C ALA A 29 -5.00 8.79 8.90
N ASP A 30 -6.04 9.10 9.68
CA ASP A 30 -5.90 9.65 11.04
C ASP A 30 -5.07 8.73 11.94
N PHE A 31 -5.36 7.43 11.91
CA PHE A 31 -4.70 6.48 12.81
C PHE A 31 -3.61 5.60 12.15
N ARG A 32 -3.20 5.91 10.92
CA ARG A 32 -2.23 5.04 10.18
C ARG A 32 -0.80 5.17 10.70
N LEU A 33 -0.46 6.32 11.27
CA LEU A 33 0.90 6.66 11.69
C LEU A 33 1.10 6.39 13.18
N ARG A 34 2.28 5.88 13.54
CA ARG A 34 2.64 5.63 14.95
C ARG A 34 3.19 6.88 15.65
N SER A 35 3.59 7.89 14.88
CA SER A 35 4.18 9.13 15.39
C SER A 35 3.26 10.31 15.13
N ALA A 36 2.83 10.96 16.22
CA ALA A 36 2.07 12.21 16.15
C ALA A 36 2.89 13.34 15.49
N ALA A 37 4.22 13.35 15.66
CA ALA A 37 5.08 14.33 15.02
C ALA A 37 5.14 14.15 13.49
N VAL A 38 5.22 12.91 13.00
CA VAL A 38 5.15 12.62 11.56
C VAL A 38 3.75 12.94 11.01
N TYR A 39 2.69 12.70 11.79
CA TYR A 39 1.35 13.13 11.42
C TYR A 39 1.29 14.66 11.23
N GLU A 40 1.76 15.42 12.21
CA GLU A 40 1.77 16.88 12.13
C GLU A 40 2.59 17.38 10.94
N GLU A 41 3.74 16.77 10.67
CA GLU A 41 4.60 17.09 9.53
C GLU A 41 3.89 16.90 8.17
N PHE A 42 3.07 15.85 8.01
CA PHE A 42 2.45 15.49 6.72
C PHE A 42 1.02 16.02 6.55
N TYR A 43 0.32 16.28 7.65
CA TYR A 43 -1.08 16.69 7.65
C TYR A 43 -1.26 18.15 8.11
N GLY A 44 -0.20 18.80 8.61
CA GLY A 44 -0.18 20.22 8.98
C GLY A 44 -1.03 20.56 10.20
N LYS A 45 -1.40 19.55 11.00
CA LYS A 45 -2.21 19.69 12.21
C LYS A 45 -1.74 18.71 13.27
N THR A 46 -1.73 19.15 14.52
CA THR A 46 -1.52 18.26 15.67
C THR A 46 -2.57 17.15 15.65
N HIS A 47 -2.13 15.92 15.90
CA HIS A 47 -3.06 14.78 15.93
C HIS A 47 -4.07 14.93 17.09
N PRO A 48 -5.38 14.79 16.85
CA PRO A 48 -6.41 15.08 17.86
C PRO A 48 -6.55 14.00 18.95
N ALA A 49 -6.04 12.80 18.74
CA ALA A 49 -6.07 11.69 19.71
C ALA A 49 -4.76 10.86 19.68
N PRO A 50 -3.59 11.46 20.01
CA PRO A 50 -2.28 10.83 19.84
C PRO A 50 -2.12 9.52 20.63
N GLU A 51 -2.83 9.37 21.74
CA GLU A 51 -2.85 8.16 22.57
C GLU A 51 -3.47 6.94 21.87
N LEU A 52 -4.30 7.15 20.85
CA LEU A 52 -4.90 6.10 20.05
C LEU A 52 -3.97 5.59 18.94
N LEU A 53 -2.95 6.38 18.54
CA LEU A 53 -2.00 5.97 17.51
C LEU A 53 -1.25 4.68 17.88
N ALA A 54 -0.93 4.51 19.17
CA ALA A 54 -0.27 3.30 19.67
C ALA A 54 -1.21 2.08 19.73
N GLN A 55 -2.53 2.31 19.75
CA GLN A 55 -3.55 1.26 19.84
C GLN A 55 -4.02 0.80 18.45
N ALA A 56 -3.92 1.67 17.46
CA ALA A 56 -4.35 1.37 16.11
C ALA A 56 -3.49 0.27 15.47
N VAL A 57 -4.16 -0.74 14.91
CA VAL A 57 -3.50 -1.75 14.08
C VAL A 57 -3.56 -1.31 12.63
N TYR A 58 -2.39 -1.27 11.98
CA TYR A 58 -2.30 -0.95 10.57
C TYR A 58 -2.97 -2.03 9.72
N GLY A 59 -3.94 -1.63 8.91
CA GLY A 59 -4.86 -2.49 8.16
C GLY A 59 -4.26 -3.04 6.88
N GLN A 60 -3.20 -3.84 7.01
CA GLN A 60 -2.60 -4.62 5.92
C GLN A 60 -2.56 -6.11 6.34
N PRO A 61 -3.56 -6.92 5.95
CA PRO A 61 -3.72 -8.30 6.39
C PRO A 61 -2.46 -9.16 6.28
N GLU A 62 -1.76 -9.09 5.15
CA GLU A 62 -0.59 -9.94 4.86
C GLU A 62 0.60 -9.64 5.78
N THR A 63 0.61 -8.48 6.43
CA THR A 63 1.65 -8.11 7.39
C THR A 63 1.18 -8.21 8.83
N TYR A 64 -0.06 -7.86 9.12
CA TYR A 64 -0.56 -7.67 10.49
C TYR A 64 -1.71 -8.59 10.87
N ARG A 65 -1.95 -9.68 10.12
CA ARG A 65 -3.03 -10.67 10.34
C ARG A 65 -3.32 -10.97 11.80
N GLU A 66 -2.29 -11.38 12.55
CA GLU A 66 -2.47 -11.77 13.95
C GLU A 66 -2.85 -10.60 14.85
N LYS A 67 -2.34 -9.39 14.57
CA LYS A 67 -2.71 -8.18 15.32
C LYS A 67 -4.12 -7.69 14.99
N LEU A 68 -4.61 -7.98 13.78
CA LEU A 68 -5.95 -7.59 13.35
C LEU A 68 -7.05 -8.40 14.05
N LYS A 69 -6.76 -9.65 14.45
CA LYS A 69 -7.69 -10.50 15.17
C LYS A 69 -8.08 -9.85 16.50
N GLY A 70 -9.36 -9.51 16.64
CA GLY A 70 -9.90 -8.87 17.85
C GLY A 70 -9.49 -7.41 18.07
N ALA A 71 -8.84 -6.75 17.10
CA ALA A 71 -8.45 -5.35 17.21
C ALA A 71 -9.65 -4.43 17.53
N GLY A 72 -9.45 -3.45 18.41
CA GLY A 72 -10.46 -2.43 18.71
C GLY A 72 -10.50 -1.32 17.65
N LEU A 73 -9.33 -0.93 17.15
CA LEU A 73 -9.13 0.12 16.16
C LEU A 73 -8.21 -0.39 15.05
N VAL A 74 -8.70 -0.39 13.82
CA VAL A 74 -7.91 -0.68 12.62
C VAL A 74 -7.82 0.58 11.77
N ALA A 75 -6.60 0.97 11.43
CA ALA A 75 -6.34 2.04 10.48
C ALA A 75 -6.09 1.43 9.10
N CYS A 76 -7.11 1.40 8.24
CA CYS A 76 -7.03 0.78 6.93
C CYS A 76 -5.97 1.48 6.08
N ALA A 77 -5.06 0.69 5.51
CA ALA A 77 -3.94 1.22 4.74
C ALA A 77 -4.40 1.95 3.47
N GLY A 78 -3.60 2.92 3.03
CA GLY A 78 -3.85 3.68 1.81
C GLY A 78 -3.62 2.86 0.54
N CYS A 79 -4.27 3.26 -0.55
CA CYS A 79 -4.21 2.55 -1.82
C CYS A 79 -2.79 2.44 -2.41
N TYR A 80 -2.05 3.55 -2.51
CA TYR A 80 -0.65 3.52 -2.94
C TYR A 80 0.24 2.71 -1.98
N PRO A 81 0.20 2.92 -0.65
CA PRO A 81 0.88 2.06 0.32
C PRO A 81 0.64 0.57 0.09
N THR A 82 -0.61 0.13 -0.13
CA THR A 82 -0.89 -1.28 -0.43
C THR A 82 -0.13 -1.77 -1.67
N SER A 83 -0.16 -1.01 -2.78
CA SER A 83 0.54 -1.42 -4.02
C SER A 83 2.07 -1.45 -3.87
N ILE A 84 2.65 -0.61 -3.01
CA ILE A 84 4.11 -0.48 -2.82
C ILE A 84 4.61 -1.48 -1.78
N LEU A 85 3.91 -1.57 -0.64
CA LEU A 85 4.39 -2.30 0.54
C LEU A 85 4.24 -3.81 0.40
N VAL A 86 3.16 -4.31 -0.23
CA VAL A 86 2.96 -5.76 -0.42
C VAL A 86 4.17 -6.40 -1.13
N PRO A 87 4.63 -5.93 -2.30
CA PRO A 87 5.84 -6.50 -2.90
C PRO A 87 7.12 -6.15 -2.14
N THR A 88 7.23 -4.96 -1.53
CA THR A 88 8.53 -4.47 -1.03
C THR A 88 8.89 -4.97 0.37
N LEU A 89 7.92 -5.12 1.28
CA LEU A 89 8.20 -5.48 2.67
C LEU A 89 8.91 -6.85 2.81
N PRO A 90 8.53 -7.91 2.09
CA PRO A 90 9.23 -9.19 2.15
C PRO A 90 10.70 -9.10 1.68
N LEU A 91 10.98 -8.26 0.68
CA LEU A 91 12.32 -8.06 0.15
C LEU A 91 13.26 -7.41 1.18
N LEU A 92 12.77 -6.39 1.90
CA LEU A 92 13.54 -5.75 2.98
C LEU A 92 13.76 -6.70 4.16
N ARG A 93 12.71 -7.39 4.61
CA ARG A 93 12.78 -8.34 5.74
C ARG A 93 13.74 -9.50 5.48
N SER A 94 13.87 -9.93 4.22
CA SER A 94 14.79 -11.00 3.80
C SER A 94 16.19 -10.49 3.43
N GLY A 95 16.41 -9.18 3.44
CA GLY A 95 17.70 -8.58 3.05
C GLY A 95 18.05 -8.76 1.58
N LEU A 96 17.06 -9.01 0.71
CA LEU A 96 17.29 -9.19 -0.74
C LEU A 96 17.46 -7.86 -1.48
N ILE A 97 16.98 -6.75 -0.90
CA ILE A 97 17.21 -5.40 -1.43
C ILE A 97 17.82 -4.51 -0.36
N ARG A 98 18.49 -3.45 -0.80
CA ARG A 98 18.99 -2.39 0.06
C ARG A 98 17.86 -1.43 0.47
N PRO A 99 17.90 -0.86 1.68
CA PRO A 99 16.94 0.15 2.10
C PRO A 99 17.07 1.47 1.33
N GLU A 100 18.23 1.74 0.71
CA GLU A 100 18.47 2.95 -0.07
C GLU A 100 18.08 2.82 -1.55
N GLY A 101 17.69 3.96 -2.13
CA GLY A 101 17.47 4.07 -3.58
C GLY A 101 16.20 3.35 -4.07
N ILE A 102 15.22 3.19 -3.18
CA ILE A 102 13.86 2.74 -3.49
C ILE A 102 13.13 3.90 -4.19
N ILE A 103 12.65 3.65 -5.39
CA ILE A 103 11.88 4.61 -6.19
C ILE A 103 10.57 3.94 -6.59
N ALA A 104 9.44 4.63 -6.45
CA ALA A 104 8.15 4.18 -6.95
C ALA A 104 7.53 5.25 -7.86
N ASP A 105 7.20 4.84 -9.08
CA ASP A 105 6.34 5.61 -9.98
C ASP A 105 5.01 4.89 -10.09
N SER A 106 3.92 5.57 -9.70
CA SER A 106 2.59 5.00 -9.71
C SER A 106 1.67 5.75 -10.65
N LEU A 107 0.84 5.03 -11.37
CA LEU A 107 -0.24 5.54 -12.20
C LEU A 107 -1.57 5.20 -11.52
N SER A 108 -2.46 6.17 -11.34
CA SER A 108 -3.76 5.96 -10.71
C SER A 108 -4.91 6.50 -11.55
N GLY A 109 -6.00 5.74 -11.57
CA GLY A 109 -7.29 6.24 -12.04
C GLY A 109 -7.84 7.37 -11.16
N VAL A 110 -8.77 8.13 -11.74
CA VAL A 110 -9.31 9.37 -11.18
C VAL A 110 -10.09 9.16 -9.88
N THR A 111 -10.70 7.99 -9.68
CA THR A 111 -11.46 7.70 -8.46
C THR A 111 -10.62 7.74 -7.18
N GLY A 112 -9.30 7.69 -7.26
CA GLY A 112 -8.40 7.91 -6.11
C GLY A 112 -8.54 9.29 -5.48
N ALA A 113 -9.02 10.30 -6.21
CA ALA A 113 -9.32 11.64 -5.70
C ALA A 113 -10.65 11.72 -4.92
N GLY A 114 -11.46 10.66 -4.94
CA GLY A 114 -12.79 10.64 -4.34
C GLY A 114 -13.86 11.36 -5.19
N ARG A 115 -14.99 11.71 -4.56
CA ARG A 115 -16.17 12.31 -5.22
C ARG A 115 -16.18 13.85 -5.14
N LYS A 116 -15.03 14.50 -4.91
CA LYS A 116 -14.96 15.96 -4.83
C LYS A 116 -15.20 16.56 -6.21
N ALA A 117 -16.10 17.53 -6.31
CA ALA A 117 -16.25 18.35 -7.52
C ALA A 117 -15.16 19.44 -7.52
N ASP A 118 -14.14 19.26 -8.34
CA ASP A 118 -13.01 20.17 -8.52
C ASP A 118 -12.68 20.24 -10.01
N LEU A 119 -12.29 21.42 -10.51
CA LEU A 119 -11.97 21.62 -11.93
C LEU A 119 -10.93 20.60 -12.39
N GLY A 120 -9.92 20.33 -11.57
CA GLY A 120 -8.87 19.36 -11.88
C GLY A 120 -9.33 17.90 -11.97
N TYR A 121 -10.59 17.58 -11.71
CA TYR A 121 -11.16 16.22 -11.80
C TYR A 121 -12.35 16.11 -12.76
N ILE A 122 -12.71 17.18 -13.45
CA ILE A 122 -13.78 17.13 -14.46
C ILE A 122 -13.33 16.26 -15.64
N TYR A 123 -14.26 15.52 -16.26
CA TYR A 123 -13.96 14.56 -17.33
C TYR A 123 -13.06 15.14 -18.43
N CYS A 124 -13.36 16.33 -18.96
CA CYS A 124 -12.58 16.94 -20.03
C CYS A 124 -11.15 17.36 -19.61
N GLU A 125 -10.91 17.61 -18.32
CA GLU A 125 -9.58 17.93 -17.79
C GLU A 125 -8.74 16.65 -17.53
N CYS A 126 -9.38 15.49 -17.42
CA CYS A 126 -8.71 14.22 -17.14
C CYS A 126 -8.56 13.34 -18.39
N ASN A 127 -9.54 13.33 -19.28
CA ASN A 127 -9.57 12.50 -20.49
C ASN A 127 -8.40 12.86 -21.42
N GLU A 128 -7.77 11.86 -22.04
CA GLU A 128 -6.58 12.03 -22.90
C GLU A 128 -5.39 12.75 -22.21
N SER A 129 -5.31 12.72 -20.87
CA SER A 129 -4.25 13.37 -20.10
C SER A 129 -3.59 12.43 -19.11
N ALA A 130 -2.27 12.56 -18.95
CA ALA A 130 -1.51 11.95 -17.87
C ALA A 130 -0.64 13.02 -17.21
N ARG A 131 -0.72 13.18 -15.89
CA ARG A 131 0.01 14.24 -15.17
C ARG A 131 0.52 13.80 -13.80
N PRO A 132 1.76 14.17 -13.40
CA PRO A 132 2.24 13.95 -12.04
C PRO A 132 1.51 14.86 -11.05
N TYR A 133 1.45 14.46 -9.77
CA TYR A 133 0.91 15.29 -8.70
C TYR A 133 1.54 14.97 -7.35
N GLY A 134 1.32 15.83 -6.35
CA GLY A 134 1.76 15.56 -4.97
C GLY A 134 3.28 15.48 -4.78
N LEU A 135 4.06 16.04 -5.70
CA LEU A 135 5.51 16.11 -5.60
C LEU A 135 5.98 17.34 -4.80
N PRO A 136 7.13 17.27 -4.12
CA PRO A 136 7.93 16.07 -3.85
C PRO A 136 7.38 15.25 -2.66
N LYS A 137 6.36 15.75 -1.97
CA LYS A 137 5.88 15.22 -0.68
C LYS A 137 4.40 14.83 -0.76
N HIS A 138 4.14 13.59 -1.16
CA HIS A 138 2.79 13.03 -1.13
C HIS A 138 2.47 12.47 0.26
N ARG A 139 1.24 12.65 0.75
CA ARG A 139 0.84 12.24 2.11
C ARG A 139 1.08 10.77 2.43
N HIS A 140 0.88 9.88 1.46
CA HIS A 140 1.16 8.45 1.67
C HIS A 140 2.64 8.11 1.93
N LEU A 141 3.60 9.00 1.66
CA LEU A 141 5.00 8.76 2.02
C LEU A 141 5.16 8.52 3.53
N SER A 142 4.38 9.21 4.38
CA SER A 142 4.46 9.01 5.84
C SER A 142 4.18 7.57 6.26
N GLU A 143 3.26 6.93 5.54
CA GLU A 143 2.82 5.56 5.79
C GLU A 143 3.81 4.55 5.16
N ILE A 144 4.21 4.82 3.92
CA ILE A 144 5.15 3.96 3.18
C ILE A 144 6.50 3.92 3.88
N GLU A 145 7.11 5.08 4.17
CA GLU A 145 8.44 5.15 4.79
C GLU A 145 8.43 4.59 6.22
N GLN A 146 7.33 4.74 6.97
CA GLN A 146 7.17 4.09 8.27
C GLN A 146 7.29 2.56 8.14
N GLU A 147 6.48 1.96 7.27
CA GLU A 147 6.41 0.51 7.13
C GLU A 147 7.68 -0.07 6.48
N LEU A 148 8.29 0.63 5.51
CA LEU A 148 9.60 0.27 4.96
C LEU A 148 10.69 0.34 6.03
N SER A 149 10.71 1.38 6.86
CA SER A 149 11.70 1.52 7.94
C SER A 149 11.58 0.40 8.98
N ILE A 150 10.34 0.03 9.33
CA ILE A 150 10.09 -1.10 10.24
C ILE A 150 10.60 -2.40 9.63
N ALA A 151 10.35 -2.65 8.34
CA ALA A 151 10.81 -3.86 7.67
C ALA A 151 12.33 -3.93 7.50
N ALA A 152 12.99 -2.78 7.28
CA ALA A 152 14.43 -2.69 7.12
C ALA A 152 15.19 -2.67 8.45
N GLY A 153 14.53 -2.33 9.56
CA GLY A 153 15.18 -2.12 10.86
C GLY A 153 16.04 -0.84 10.92
N THR A 154 15.94 0.03 9.90
CA THR A 154 16.65 1.30 9.80
C THR A 154 15.75 2.33 9.14
N LYS A 155 16.08 3.62 9.24
CA LYS A 155 15.33 4.68 8.57
C LYS A 155 15.44 4.52 7.06
N VAL A 156 14.29 4.40 6.38
CA VAL A 156 14.17 4.38 4.93
C VAL A 156 13.56 5.70 4.47
N THR A 157 14.14 6.29 3.44
CA THR A 157 13.58 7.42 2.70
C THR A 157 13.52 7.03 1.23
N MET A 158 12.36 7.21 0.61
CA MET A 158 12.13 6.76 -0.77
C MET A 158 11.63 7.89 -1.66
N GLN A 159 11.80 7.75 -2.97
CA GLN A 159 11.23 8.68 -3.93
C GLN A 159 9.93 8.14 -4.48
N PHE A 160 8.86 8.92 -4.39
CA PHE A 160 7.52 8.52 -4.85
C PHE A 160 6.91 9.58 -5.78
N THR A 161 6.52 9.14 -6.98
CA THR A 161 5.83 9.98 -7.97
C THR A 161 4.51 9.35 -8.39
N PRO A 162 3.36 9.85 -7.90
CA PRO A 162 2.08 9.46 -8.43
C PRO A 162 1.70 10.29 -9.66
N HIS A 163 1.05 9.63 -10.62
CA HIS A 163 0.48 10.21 -11.82
C HIS A 163 -1.00 9.92 -11.89
N LEU A 164 -1.78 10.94 -12.20
CA LEU A 164 -3.18 10.79 -12.55
C LEU A 164 -3.25 10.40 -14.04
N ILE A 165 -3.95 9.31 -14.36
CA ILE A 165 -4.13 8.81 -15.74
C ILE A 165 -5.62 8.74 -16.10
N PRO A 166 -6.00 8.66 -17.41
CA PRO A 166 -7.39 8.78 -17.85
C PRO A 166 -8.14 7.44 -17.70
N LEU A 167 -8.06 6.84 -16.51
CA LEU A 167 -8.79 5.63 -16.12
C LEU A 167 -9.71 5.95 -14.94
N ASN A 168 -10.79 5.20 -14.80
CA ASN A 168 -11.66 5.34 -13.63
C ASN A 168 -11.00 4.75 -12.38
N ARG A 169 -10.57 3.49 -12.46
CA ARG A 169 -10.05 2.68 -11.35
C ARG A 169 -8.72 2.05 -11.72
N GLY A 170 -7.99 1.66 -10.68
CA GLY A 170 -6.72 0.97 -10.79
C GLY A 170 -5.56 1.84 -10.31
N ILE A 171 -4.58 1.19 -9.69
CA ILE A 171 -3.23 1.69 -9.52
C ILE A 171 -2.28 0.68 -10.16
N LEU A 172 -1.31 1.17 -10.92
CA LEU A 172 -0.15 0.43 -11.37
C LEU A 172 1.10 1.11 -10.84
N THR A 173 1.92 0.38 -10.12
CA THR A 173 3.13 0.90 -9.48
C THR A 173 4.34 0.19 -10.06
N THR A 174 5.31 0.96 -10.54
CA THR A 174 6.64 0.46 -10.92
C THR A 174 7.64 0.85 -9.84
N LEU A 175 8.28 -0.14 -9.24
CA LEU A 175 9.30 -0.01 -8.21
C LEU A 175 10.67 -0.28 -8.81
N TYR A 176 11.60 0.65 -8.58
CA TYR A 176 13.02 0.44 -8.87
C TYR A 176 13.75 0.25 -7.55
N LEU A 177 14.34 -0.94 -7.38
CA LEU A 177 14.94 -1.40 -6.14
C LEU A 177 16.40 -1.79 -6.39
N THR A 178 17.24 -1.62 -5.38
CA THR A 178 18.66 -2.02 -5.43
C THR A 178 18.81 -3.41 -4.83
N PRO A 179 19.17 -4.45 -5.59
CA PRO A 179 19.51 -5.77 -5.04
C PRO A 179 20.63 -5.67 -3.99
N SER A 180 20.60 -6.56 -3.00
CA SER A 180 21.65 -6.63 -1.98
C SER A 180 22.96 -7.19 -2.55
N GLU A 181 22.87 -8.09 -3.52
CA GLU A 181 23.99 -8.63 -4.29
C GLU A 181 24.15 -7.93 -5.64
N GLU A 182 25.37 -7.93 -6.17
CA GLU A 182 25.65 -7.31 -7.46
C GLU A 182 25.13 -8.19 -8.61
N ILE A 183 24.40 -7.58 -9.54
CA ILE A 183 23.89 -8.24 -10.76
C ILE A 183 24.77 -7.79 -11.92
N ARG A 184 25.57 -8.72 -12.47
CA ARG A 184 26.62 -8.41 -13.47
C ARG A 184 26.28 -8.88 -14.88
N ASP A 185 25.42 -9.87 -14.99
CA ASP A 185 25.14 -10.62 -16.21
C ASP A 185 23.78 -11.31 -16.13
N ALA A 186 23.39 -12.00 -17.20
CA ALA A 186 22.13 -12.73 -17.27
C ALA A 186 22.04 -13.87 -16.24
N GLU A 187 23.15 -14.56 -15.94
CA GLU A 187 23.17 -15.68 -15.02
C GLU A 187 22.93 -15.24 -13.57
N SER A 188 23.59 -14.16 -13.14
CA SER A 188 23.35 -13.53 -11.83
C SER A 188 21.93 -12.97 -11.72
N ALA A 189 21.39 -12.40 -12.80
CA ALA A 189 20.00 -11.94 -12.84
C ALA A 189 19.00 -13.09 -12.67
N GLU A 190 19.19 -14.20 -13.37
CA GLU A 190 18.32 -15.38 -13.28
C GLU A 190 18.40 -16.05 -11.90
N ARG A 191 19.60 -16.17 -11.34
CA ARG A 191 19.80 -16.68 -9.97
C ARG A 191 19.11 -15.80 -8.94
N PHE A 192 19.21 -14.48 -9.07
CA PHE A 192 18.52 -13.56 -8.18
C PHE A 192 16.99 -13.65 -8.37
N SER A 193 16.50 -13.75 -9.60
CA SER A 193 15.07 -13.96 -9.91
C SER A 193 14.51 -15.22 -9.21
N ARG A 194 15.25 -16.33 -9.21
CA ARG A 194 14.86 -17.54 -8.46
C ARG A 194 14.76 -17.30 -6.95
N LYS A 195 15.72 -16.58 -6.35
CA LYS A 195 15.65 -16.21 -4.92
C LYS A 195 14.41 -15.39 -4.60
N LEU A 196 14.02 -14.47 -5.50
CA LEU A 196 12.79 -13.69 -5.36
C LEU A 196 11.55 -14.59 -5.40
N ALA A 197 11.48 -15.51 -6.38
CA ALA A 197 10.37 -16.46 -6.52
C ALA A 197 10.21 -17.32 -5.27
N ASP A 198 11.31 -17.92 -4.77
CA ASP A 198 11.30 -18.77 -3.58
C ASP A 198 10.85 -17.98 -2.34
N MET A 199 11.33 -16.74 -2.19
CA MET A 199 10.97 -15.85 -1.09
C MET A 199 9.48 -15.47 -1.14
N TYR A 200 8.98 -15.00 -2.28
CA TYR A 200 7.57 -14.63 -2.41
C TYR A 200 6.65 -15.83 -2.25
N GLN A 201 7.01 -17.00 -2.79
CA GLN A 201 6.23 -18.22 -2.61
C GLN A 201 6.16 -18.63 -1.13
N LYS A 202 7.26 -18.47 -0.38
CA LYS A 202 7.28 -18.74 1.06
C LYS A 202 6.39 -17.77 1.85
N VAL A 203 6.35 -16.50 1.48
CA VAL A 203 5.63 -15.46 2.22
C VAL A 203 4.15 -15.38 1.83
N TYR A 204 3.84 -15.49 0.54
CA TYR A 204 2.51 -15.26 -0.02
C TYR A 204 1.91 -16.46 -0.76
N GLY A 205 2.59 -17.60 -0.83
CA GLY A 205 2.11 -18.78 -1.56
C GLY A 205 0.79 -19.38 -1.06
N GLN A 206 0.27 -18.91 0.08
CA GLN A 206 -1.05 -19.28 0.63
C GLN A 206 -2.00 -18.08 0.77
N GLU A 207 -1.60 -16.88 0.33
CA GLU A 207 -2.43 -15.69 0.39
C GLU A 207 -3.43 -15.67 -0.75
N THR A 208 -4.72 -15.69 -0.45
CA THR A 208 -5.77 -15.69 -1.48
C THR A 208 -5.79 -14.40 -2.31
N PHE A 209 -5.44 -13.28 -1.69
CA PHE A 209 -5.53 -11.95 -2.29
C PHE A 209 -4.19 -11.41 -2.82
N VAL A 210 -3.17 -12.27 -2.92
CA VAL A 210 -1.87 -11.92 -3.51
C VAL A 210 -1.58 -12.87 -4.66
N ARG A 211 -1.45 -12.32 -5.87
CA ARG A 211 -1.07 -13.06 -7.07
C ARG A 211 0.36 -12.72 -7.47
N ILE A 212 1.21 -13.74 -7.50
CA ILE A 212 2.61 -13.64 -7.87
C ILE A 212 2.77 -14.14 -9.31
N ASP A 213 3.00 -13.23 -10.25
CA ASP A 213 3.17 -13.57 -11.68
C ASP A 213 4.61 -13.95 -12.04
N GLY A 214 5.54 -13.77 -11.09
CA GLY A 214 6.95 -14.10 -11.26
C GLY A 214 7.66 -13.14 -12.20
N ASP A 215 8.60 -13.68 -12.97
CA ASP A 215 9.37 -12.95 -13.98
C ASP A 215 8.82 -13.10 -15.40
N LYS A 216 7.63 -13.70 -15.57
CA LYS A 216 7.06 -14.03 -16.87
C LYS A 216 6.05 -13.00 -17.35
N ILE A 217 5.13 -12.61 -16.47
CA ILE A 217 4.01 -11.73 -16.76
C ILE A 217 4.12 -10.50 -15.86
N LEU A 218 3.80 -9.33 -16.43
CA LEU A 218 3.65 -8.09 -15.66
C LEU A 218 2.16 -7.76 -15.53
N PRO A 219 1.74 -7.23 -14.38
CA PRO A 219 0.32 -7.00 -14.11
C PRO A 219 -0.25 -5.92 -15.03
N ASP A 220 -1.55 -6.04 -15.29
CA ASP A 220 -2.36 -5.06 -16.02
C ASP A 220 -3.55 -4.67 -15.13
N ILE A 221 -3.78 -3.36 -14.99
CA ILE A 221 -4.93 -2.82 -14.26
C ILE A 221 -6.23 -3.49 -14.72
N LYS A 222 -6.40 -3.73 -16.03
CA LYS A 222 -7.64 -4.31 -16.56
C LYS A 222 -7.98 -5.68 -15.94
N ASN A 223 -6.97 -6.45 -15.52
CA ASN A 223 -7.14 -7.80 -14.98
C ASN A 223 -7.50 -7.84 -13.49
N ILE A 224 -7.33 -6.72 -12.77
CA ILE A 224 -7.52 -6.65 -11.31
C ILE A 224 -8.67 -5.73 -10.88
N VAL A 225 -9.24 -4.94 -11.79
CA VAL A 225 -10.34 -4.01 -11.48
C VAL A 225 -11.53 -4.78 -10.91
N MET A 226 -12.15 -4.22 -9.86
CA MET A 226 -13.23 -4.81 -9.07
C MET A 226 -12.85 -6.09 -8.29
N SER A 227 -11.56 -6.39 -8.14
CA SER A 227 -11.08 -7.49 -7.29
C SER A 227 -10.43 -6.98 -6.00
N ASN A 228 -10.35 -7.84 -4.99
CA ASN A 228 -9.56 -7.59 -3.78
C ASN A 228 -8.11 -8.11 -3.92
N VAL A 229 -7.56 -8.22 -5.14
CA VAL A 229 -6.24 -8.82 -5.38
C VAL A 229 -5.17 -7.75 -5.54
N VAL A 230 -3.97 -8.01 -4.99
CA VAL A 230 -2.71 -7.40 -5.44
C VAL A 230 -2.02 -8.38 -6.37
N GLU A 231 -1.80 -7.96 -7.61
CA GLU A 231 -1.04 -8.73 -8.60
C GLU A 231 0.33 -8.07 -8.79
N PHE A 232 1.41 -8.85 -8.79
CA PHE A 232 2.73 -8.29 -9.07
C PHE A 232 3.68 -9.31 -9.72
N GLY A 233 4.61 -8.77 -10.51
CA GLY A 233 5.70 -9.49 -11.16
C GLY A 233 6.97 -8.63 -11.19
N TRP A 234 8.08 -9.16 -11.70
CA TRP A 234 9.36 -8.46 -11.70
C TRP A 234 10.23 -8.73 -12.91
N LYS A 235 11.24 -7.86 -13.09
CA LYS A 235 12.37 -8.04 -14.00
C LYS A 235 13.65 -7.67 -13.27
N VAL A 236 14.69 -8.48 -13.46
CA VAL A 236 16.04 -8.19 -12.96
C VAL A 236 16.86 -7.70 -14.15
N ASP A 237 17.25 -6.43 -14.16
CA ASP A 237 17.99 -5.82 -15.26
C ASP A 237 19.50 -5.79 -14.94
N CYS A 238 20.26 -6.70 -15.55
CA CYS A 238 21.71 -6.76 -15.39
C CYS A 238 22.45 -5.58 -16.02
N ARG A 239 21.85 -4.81 -16.94
CA ARG A 239 22.48 -3.61 -17.51
C ARG A 239 22.55 -2.46 -16.52
N THR A 240 21.53 -2.36 -15.66
CA THR A 240 21.43 -1.29 -14.65
C THR A 240 21.71 -1.79 -13.24
N GLY A 241 21.79 -3.12 -13.05
CA GLY A 241 21.92 -3.75 -11.73
C GLY A 241 20.68 -3.55 -10.86
N ARG A 242 19.51 -3.27 -11.45
CA ARG A 242 18.27 -2.94 -10.72
C ARG A 242 17.28 -4.11 -10.74
N LEU A 243 16.52 -4.22 -9.66
CA LEU A 243 15.29 -5.00 -9.62
C LEU A 243 14.13 -4.05 -9.93
N ILE A 244 13.34 -4.40 -10.94
CA ILE A 244 12.11 -3.70 -11.31
C ILE A 244 10.94 -4.57 -10.87
N VAL A 245 10.11 -4.10 -9.95
CA VAL A 245 8.87 -4.79 -9.55
C VAL A 245 7.68 -3.97 -10.02
N VAL A 246 6.72 -4.61 -10.66
CA VAL A 246 5.49 -3.96 -11.10
C VAL A 246 4.33 -4.59 -10.34
N SER A 247 3.49 -3.78 -9.71
CA SER A 247 2.28 -4.22 -9.01
C SER A 247 1.04 -3.49 -9.50
N ALA A 248 -0.11 -4.15 -9.44
CA ALA A 248 -1.41 -3.54 -9.73
C ALA A 248 -2.47 -3.92 -8.69
N ILE A 249 -3.35 -2.96 -8.41
CA ILE A 249 -4.50 -3.11 -7.51
C ILE A 249 -5.69 -2.31 -8.01
N ASP A 250 -6.91 -2.70 -7.63
CA ASP A 250 -8.06 -1.78 -7.72
C ASP A 250 -7.99 -0.85 -6.50
N ASN A 251 -7.89 0.45 -6.75
CA ASN A 251 -7.69 1.47 -5.72
C ASN A 251 -8.86 1.63 -4.74
N LEU A 252 -10.07 1.18 -5.10
CA LEU A 252 -11.27 1.27 -4.28
C LEU A 252 -11.65 -0.07 -3.62
N MET A 253 -11.26 -1.19 -4.23
CA MET A 253 -11.37 -2.52 -3.62
C MET A 253 -10.13 -2.79 -2.78
N ARG A 254 -9.11 -3.40 -3.36
CA ARG A 254 -7.90 -3.79 -2.64
C ARG A 254 -7.15 -2.61 -2.03
N GLY A 255 -7.22 -1.43 -2.64
CA GLY A 255 -6.63 -0.20 -2.12
C GLY A 255 -7.45 0.54 -1.06
N ALA A 256 -8.67 0.09 -0.75
CA ALA A 256 -9.54 0.73 0.23
C ALA A 256 -10.56 -0.25 0.83
N SER A 257 -11.78 -0.29 0.31
CA SER A 257 -12.93 -0.93 0.95
C SER A 257 -12.83 -2.46 1.01
N GLY A 258 -12.31 -3.10 -0.04
CA GLY A 258 -12.11 -4.56 -0.05
C GLY A 258 -11.13 -5.00 1.03
N GLN A 259 -10.00 -4.30 1.16
CA GLN A 259 -9.03 -4.54 2.24
C GLN A 259 -9.62 -4.22 3.62
N ALA A 260 -10.44 -3.18 3.74
CA ALA A 260 -11.15 -2.90 4.98
C ALA A 260 -12.12 -4.03 5.39
N ILE A 261 -12.83 -4.64 4.43
CA ILE A 261 -13.67 -5.81 4.69
C ILE A 261 -12.81 -7.03 5.08
N GLN A 262 -11.65 -7.24 4.45
CA GLN A 262 -10.73 -8.31 4.84
C GLN A 262 -10.23 -8.12 6.28
N CYS A 263 -9.84 -6.89 6.65
CA CYS A 263 -9.50 -6.54 8.03
C CYS A 263 -10.67 -6.77 8.99
N PHE A 264 -11.89 -6.40 8.57
CA PHE A 264 -13.10 -6.63 9.36
C PHE A 264 -13.35 -8.12 9.58
N ASN A 265 -13.20 -8.95 8.55
CA ASN A 265 -13.35 -10.40 8.66
C ASN A 265 -12.38 -10.98 9.71
N LEU A 266 -11.10 -10.60 9.65
CA LEU A 266 -10.10 -10.97 10.65
C LEU A 266 -10.48 -10.50 12.06
N MET A 267 -10.88 -9.24 12.17
CA MET A 267 -11.26 -8.62 13.44
C MET A 267 -12.49 -9.32 14.06
N ALA A 268 -13.44 -9.77 13.23
CA ALA A 268 -14.68 -10.44 13.63
C ALA A 268 -14.55 -11.97 13.75
N GLY A 269 -13.45 -12.57 13.29
CA GLY A 269 -13.24 -14.01 13.29
C GLY A 269 -13.94 -14.75 12.14
N TYR A 270 -14.31 -14.05 11.07
CA TYR A 270 -14.82 -14.66 9.84
C TYR A 270 -13.67 -15.13 8.93
N PRO A 271 -13.92 -16.05 7.98
CA PRO A 271 -12.99 -16.33 6.91
C PRO A 271 -12.60 -15.03 6.17
N GLU A 272 -11.32 -14.85 5.88
CA GLU A 272 -10.81 -13.62 5.24
C GLU A 272 -11.50 -13.30 3.93
N THR A 273 -11.93 -14.33 3.20
CA THR A 273 -12.55 -14.24 1.87
C THR A 273 -14.04 -13.90 1.86
N THR A 274 -14.68 -13.83 3.03
CA THR A 274 -16.13 -13.57 3.12
C THR A 274 -16.48 -12.23 2.46
N GLY A 275 -17.29 -12.28 1.40
CA GLY A 275 -17.76 -11.11 0.65
C GLY A 275 -16.74 -10.51 -0.33
N LEU A 276 -15.66 -11.23 -0.66
CA LEU A 276 -14.50 -10.69 -1.39
C LEU A 276 -14.01 -11.56 -2.56
N LEU A 277 -14.71 -12.65 -2.91
CA LEU A 277 -14.39 -13.51 -4.07
C LEU A 277 -15.23 -13.14 -5.29
#